data_AF-A0A3D3UZD6-F1
#
_entry.id   AF-A0A3D3UZD6-F1
#
_cell.length_a   1.000
_cell.length_b   1.000
_cell.length_c   1.000
_cell.angle_alpha   90.00
_cell.angle_beta   90.00
_cell.angle_gamma   90.00
#
_symmetry.space_group_name_H-M   'P 1'
#
loop_
_entity.id
_entity.type
_entity.pdbx_description
1 polymer ?
#
loop_
_entity_poly.entity_id
_entity_poly.type
_entity_poly.pdbx_seq_one_letter_code
_entity_poly.pdbx_strand_id
1 'polypeptide(L)'
;MKQLNELFDLKRKPSNQLMVYCGLIFFIANFLGLIASVIVVASWSLYANRFLGVTQGLAFVSGLGLFVGFLKWRGSIREVQRQLSEKFAKYSTLILTGDELWMLLGLSASVAGLLLTLVLPFGFLLLLAGLVLLEHQLLSAMKSLEAEEQKFFSENDVQLSTCLSKTYDASYLIYSLVTLYGHSFVRMQENLDALECYLKARQDILGR
;
A
#
# COMPACT_ATOMS: atom_id res chain seq x y z
N MET A 1 22.54 11.74 2.04
CA MET A 1 22.84 10.29 1.90
C MET A 1 22.25 9.41 3.02
N LYS A 2 22.38 9.73 4.32
CA LYS A 2 21.78 8.93 5.40
C LYS A 2 20.26 8.72 5.29
N GLN A 3 19.49 9.77 5.05
CA GLN A 3 18.03 9.69 4.90
C GLN A 3 17.57 8.95 3.63
N LEU A 4 18.35 9.01 2.55
CA LEU A 4 18.07 8.26 1.32
C LEU A 4 18.30 6.76 1.53
N ASN A 5 19.38 6.40 2.24
CA ASN A 5 19.65 5.01 2.61
C ASN A 5 18.57 4.44 3.54
N GLU A 6 17.99 5.25 4.43
CA GLU A 6 16.86 4.82 5.27
C GLU A 6 15.58 4.59 4.46
N LEU A 7 15.38 5.33 3.36
CA LEU A 7 14.24 5.12 2.46
C LEU A 7 14.35 3.78 1.70
N PHE A 8 15.55 3.38 1.31
CA PHE A 8 15.81 2.12 0.59
C PHE A 8 16.26 0.94 1.47
N ASP A 9 16.43 1.16 2.78
CA ASP A 9 16.63 0.07 3.73
C ASP A 9 15.30 -0.66 3.95
N LEU A 10 15.08 -1.69 3.14
CA LEU A 10 13.90 -2.55 3.17
C LEU A 10 13.76 -3.33 4.48
N LYS A 11 14.78 -3.36 5.34
CA LYS A 11 14.76 -4.04 6.64
C LYS A 11 14.17 -3.18 7.77
N ARG A 12 13.99 -1.87 7.54
CA ARG A 12 13.39 -0.96 8.53
C ARG A 12 11.91 -0.74 8.25
N LYS A 13 11.12 -0.65 9.33
CA LYS A 13 9.71 -0.23 9.27
C LYS A 13 9.59 1.10 8.51
N PRO A 14 8.55 1.28 7.69
CA PRO A 14 8.32 2.56 7.04
C PRO A 14 7.97 3.63 8.07
N SER A 15 8.31 4.90 7.79
CA SER A 15 7.92 6.01 8.65
C SER A 15 6.44 6.34 8.40
N ASN A 16 5.60 6.24 9.43
CA ASN A 16 4.17 6.54 9.34
C ASN A 16 3.93 7.98 8.87
N GLN A 17 4.69 8.94 9.41
CA GLN A 17 4.62 10.34 9.00
C GLN A 17 4.93 10.50 7.51
N LEU A 18 5.99 9.85 7.03
CA LEU A 18 6.35 9.89 5.61
C LEU A 18 5.23 9.32 4.73
N MET A 19 4.65 8.17 5.12
CA MET A 19 3.54 7.56 4.38
C MET A 19 2.31 8.47 4.33
N VAL A 20 1.96 9.13 5.44
CA VAL A 20 0.84 10.09 5.50
C VAL A 20 1.11 11.30 4.60
N TYR A 21 2.31 11.89 4.65
CA TYR A 21 2.66 13.01 3.76
C TYR A 21 2.65 12.60 2.29
N CYS A 22 3.22 11.43 1.95
CA CYS A 22 3.15 10.90 0.60
C CYS A 22 1.70 10.66 0.17
N GLY A 23 0.86 10.11 1.04
CA GLY A 23 -0.57 9.90 0.78
C GLY A 23 -1.31 11.20 0.47
N LEU A 24 -1.11 12.24 1.28
CA LEU A 24 -1.73 13.56 1.09
C LEU A 24 -1.29 14.20 -0.23
N ILE A 25 0.03 14.25 -0.48
CA ILE A 25 0.58 14.84 -1.71
C ILE A 25 0.10 14.04 -2.92
N PHE A 26 0.05 12.71 -2.83
CA PHE A 26 -0.44 11.86 -3.89
C PHE A 26 -1.90 12.15 -4.22
N PHE A 27 -2.79 12.19 -3.22
CA PHE A 27 -4.20 12.55 -3.42
C PHE A 27 -4.36 13.92 -4.11
N ILE A 28 -3.71 14.96 -3.58
CA ILE A 28 -3.78 16.31 -4.15
C ILE A 28 -3.23 16.34 -5.58
N ALA A 29 -2.10 15.69 -5.82
CA ALA A 29 -1.46 15.65 -7.14
C ALA A 29 -2.32 14.92 -8.18
N ASN A 30 -2.98 13.81 -7.82
CA ASN A 30 -3.89 13.10 -8.70
C ASN A 30 -5.10 13.98 -9.07
N PHE A 31 -5.68 14.68 -8.10
CA PHE A 31 -6.82 15.58 -8.34
C PHE A 31 -6.46 16.74 -9.27
N LEU A 32 -5.35 17.43 -8.98
CA LEU A 32 -4.87 18.53 -9.82
C LEU A 32 -4.42 18.04 -11.20
N GLY A 33 -3.77 16.88 -11.27
CA GLY A 33 -3.34 16.25 -12.51
C GLY A 33 -4.49 15.81 -13.41
N LEU A 34 -5.62 15.41 -12.82
CA LEU A 34 -6.85 15.12 -13.57
C LEU A 34 -7.40 16.39 -14.23
N ILE A 35 -7.53 17.47 -13.46
CA ILE A 35 -8.01 18.76 -13.98
C ILE A 35 -7.07 19.26 -15.08
N ALA A 36 -5.76 19.23 -14.82
CA ALA A 36 -4.75 19.68 -15.78
C ALA A 36 -4.79 18.86 -17.08
N SER A 37 -4.90 17.52 -16.98
CA SER A 37 -4.98 16.64 -18.16
C SER A 37 -6.20 16.95 -19.03
N VAL A 38 -7.38 17.18 -18.42
CA VAL A 38 -8.60 17.55 -19.14
C VAL A 38 -8.41 18.87 -19.89
N ILE A 39 -7.85 19.88 -19.24
CA ILE A 39 -7.62 21.20 -19.86
C ILE A 39 -6.60 21.10 -21.00
N VAL A 40 -5.52 20.33 -20.83
CA VAL A 40 -4.50 20.14 -21.87
C VAL A 40 -5.12 19.53 -23.13
N VAL A 41 -5.92 18.46 -22.98
CA VAL A 41 -6.57 17.81 -24.11
C VAL A 41 -7.62 18.71 -24.77
N ALA A 42 -8.38 19.47 -23.97
CA ALA A 42 -9.44 20.34 -24.50
C ALA A 42 -8.93 21.61 -25.18
N SER A 43 -7.83 22.20 -24.70
CA SER A 43 -7.41 23.56 -25.09
C SER A 43 -6.03 23.65 -25.71
N TRP A 44 -5.21 22.60 -25.66
CA TRP A 44 -3.82 22.59 -26.10
C TRP A 44 -2.98 23.73 -25.45
N SER A 45 -3.40 24.22 -24.28
CA SER A 45 -2.77 25.33 -23.58
C SER A 45 -1.39 24.95 -23.05
N LEU A 46 -0.38 25.75 -23.42
CA LEU A 46 1.01 25.58 -22.95
C LEU A 46 1.12 25.70 -21.42
N TYR A 47 0.36 26.60 -20.82
CA TYR A 47 0.34 26.78 -19.36
C TYR A 47 -0.27 25.57 -18.65
N ALA A 48 -1.35 25.02 -19.20
CA ALA A 48 -1.96 23.80 -18.68
C ALA A 48 -1.01 22.60 -18.80
N ASN A 49 -0.22 22.52 -19.88
CA ASN A 49 0.75 21.45 -20.08
C ASN A 49 1.92 21.53 -19.08
N ARG A 50 2.39 22.74 -18.77
CA ARG A 50 3.41 22.94 -17.72
C ARG A 50 2.86 22.59 -16.33
N PHE A 51 1.64 23.01 -16.02
CA PHE A 51 0.98 22.67 -14.76
C PHE A 51 0.77 21.16 -14.63
N LEU A 52 0.34 20.49 -15.71
CA LEU A 52 0.24 19.03 -15.78
C LEU A 52 1.59 18.37 -15.43
N GLY A 53 2.69 18.80 -16.05
CA GLY A 53 4.02 18.27 -15.75
C GLY A 53 4.42 18.40 -14.27
N VAL A 54 4.07 19.52 -13.61
CA VAL A 54 4.31 19.70 -12.17
C VAL A 54 3.48 18.70 -11.34
N THR A 55 2.18 18.58 -11.64
CA THR A 55 1.28 17.66 -10.92
C THR A 55 1.68 16.20 -11.11
N GLN A 56 2.13 15.82 -12.32
CA GLN A 56 2.64 14.49 -12.63
C GLN A 56 3.95 14.21 -11.89
N GLY A 57 4.86 15.19 -11.82
CA GLY A 57 6.09 15.08 -11.03
C GLY A 57 5.80 14.86 -9.55
N LEU A 58 4.82 15.59 -8.99
CA LEU A 58 4.37 15.38 -7.60
C LEU A 58 3.77 14.00 -7.40
N ALA A 59 2.86 13.56 -8.28
CA ALA A 59 2.24 12.23 -8.22
C ALA A 59 3.28 11.11 -8.35
N PHE A 60 4.30 11.28 -9.20
CA PHE A 60 5.39 10.34 -9.36
C PHE A 60 6.21 10.20 -8.08
N VAL A 61 6.68 11.32 -7.51
CA VAL A 61 7.54 11.29 -6.31
C VAL A 61 6.78 10.76 -5.09
N SER A 62 5.55 11.23 -4.86
CA SER A 62 4.74 10.77 -3.74
C SER A 62 4.26 9.33 -3.93
N GLY A 63 3.89 8.93 -5.14
CA GLY A 63 3.53 7.56 -5.49
C GLY A 63 4.69 6.57 -5.32
N LEU A 64 5.92 6.97 -5.66
CA LEU A 64 7.12 6.18 -5.38
C LEU A 64 7.33 6.00 -3.87
N GLY A 65 7.12 7.05 -3.07
CA GLY A 65 7.18 6.97 -1.61
C GLY A 65 6.17 5.97 -1.03
N LEU A 66 4.92 6.02 -1.49
CA LEU A 66 3.87 5.07 -1.10
C LEU A 66 4.23 3.64 -1.53
N PHE A 67 4.68 3.46 -2.78
CA PHE A 67 5.11 2.17 -3.31
C PHE A 67 6.19 1.52 -2.44
N VAL A 68 7.24 2.27 -2.11
CA VAL A 68 8.32 1.80 -1.22
C VAL A 68 7.79 1.50 0.18
N GLY A 69 6.88 2.33 0.71
CA GLY A 69 6.22 2.09 1.99
C GLY A 69 5.48 0.75 2.04
N PHE A 70 4.64 0.46 1.04
CA PHE A 70 3.92 -0.81 0.94
C PHE A 70 4.87 -2.00 0.76
N LEU A 71 5.96 -1.85 0.01
CA LEU A 71 6.98 -2.89 -0.11
C LEU A 71 7.66 -3.22 1.23
N LYS A 72 7.97 -2.20 2.03
CA LYS A 72 8.54 -2.39 3.38
C LYS A 72 7.58 -3.10 4.32
N TRP A 73 6.31 -2.73 4.29
CA TRP A 73 5.27 -3.44 5.05
C TRP A 73 5.18 -4.90 4.64
N ARG A 74 5.08 -5.17 3.34
CA ARG A 74 5.05 -6.54 2.80
C ARG A 74 6.28 -7.35 3.22
N GLY A 75 7.47 -6.76 3.18
CA GLY A 75 8.71 -7.40 3.62
C GLY A 75 8.68 -7.75 5.12
N SER A 76 8.22 -6.83 5.96
CA SER A 76 8.11 -7.03 7.40
C SER A 76 7.13 -8.16 7.77
N ILE A 77 5.98 -8.22 7.08
CA ILE A 77 4.97 -9.27 7.27
C ILE A 77 5.54 -10.64 6.88
N ARG A 78 6.18 -10.73 5.70
CA ARG A 78 6.80 -11.98 5.24
C ARG A 78 7.87 -12.49 6.19
N GLU A 79 8.66 -11.59 6.78
CA GLU A 79 9.70 -11.97 7.73
C GLU A 79 9.11 -12.51 9.04
N VAL A 80 8.02 -11.92 9.55
CA VAL A 80 7.32 -12.45 10.73
C VAL A 80 6.69 -13.82 10.43
N GLN A 81 6.04 -13.97 9.27
CA GLN A 81 5.49 -15.26 8.83
C GLN A 81 6.57 -16.34 8.72
N ARG A 82 7.75 -16.01 8.17
CA ARG A 82 8.90 -16.91 8.11
C ARG A 82 9.31 -17.38 9.50
N GLN A 83 9.50 -16.45 10.44
CA GLN A 83 9.89 -16.80 11.82
C GLN A 83 8.81 -17.64 12.54
N LEU A 84 7.53 -17.36 12.31
CA LEU A 84 6.44 -18.18 12.84
C LEU A 84 6.45 -19.60 12.24
N SER A 85 6.74 -19.75 10.95
CA SER A 85 6.88 -21.08 10.32
C SER A 85 8.05 -21.89 10.87
N GLU A 86 9.14 -21.21 11.27
CA GLU A 86 10.30 -21.85 11.90
C GLU A 86 9.99 -22.30 13.33
N LYS A 87 9.19 -21.53 14.07
CA LYS A 87 8.78 -21.87 15.44
C LYS A 87 7.66 -22.91 15.49
N PHE A 88 6.73 -22.85 14.54
CA PHE A 88 5.56 -23.72 14.46
C PHE A 88 5.52 -24.41 13.09
N ALA A 89 5.98 -25.66 13.01
CA ALA A 89 6.09 -26.38 11.73
C ALA A 89 4.76 -26.51 10.95
N LYS A 90 3.62 -26.54 11.65
CA LYS A 90 2.27 -26.56 11.02
C LYS A 90 1.80 -25.19 10.54
N TYR A 91 2.51 -24.11 10.87
CA TYR A 91 2.15 -22.76 10.43
C TYR A 91 2.44 -22.54 8.94
N SER A 92 3.41 -23.26 8.36
CA SER A 92 3.72 -23.14 6.93
C SER A 92 2.54 -23.49 6.01
N THR A 93 1.59 -24.32 6.47
CA THR A 93 0.38 -24.66 5.71
C THR A 93 -0.65 -23.53 5.71
N LEU A 94 -0.58 -22.60 6.66
CA LEU A 94 -1.41 -21.39 6.72
C LEU A 94 -0.86 -20.25 5.85
N ILE A 95 0.45 -20.26 5.58
CA ILE A 95 1.10 -19.26 4.70
C ILE A 95 0.67 -19.45 3.23
N LEU A 96 0.05 -20.59 2.90
CA LEU A 96 -0.39 -20.93 1.56
C LEU A 96 -1.84 -20.51 1.30
N THR A 97 -2.09 -19.21 1.14
CA THR A 97 -3.10 -18.57 0.26
C THR A 97 -3.20 -17.07 0.60
N GLY A 98 -3.51 -16.13 -0.31
CA GLY A 98 -3.86 -16.18 -1.72
C GLY A 98 -3.63 -14.80 -2.37
N ASP A 99 -3.88 -14.73 -3.69
CA ASP A 99 -3.79 -13.53 -4.54
C ASP A 99 -2.38 -12.96 -4.80
N GLU A 100 -1.35 -13.83 -4.84
CA GLU A 100 -0.03 -13.43 -5.38
C GLU A 100 -0.13 -12.83 -6.78
N LEU A 101 -1.04 -13.34 -7.62
CA LEU A 101 -1.30 -12.79 -8.95
C LEU A 101 -1.77 -11.34 -8.89
N TRP A 102 -2.76 -11.02 -8.06
CA TRP A 102 -3.28 -9.65 -7.95
C TRP A 102 -2.28 -8.70 -7.30
N MET A 103 -1.49 -9.20 -6.35
CA MET A 103 -0.39 -8.43 -5.78
C MET A 103 0.70 -8.16 -6.81
N LEU A 104 1.03 -9.13 -7.68
CA LEU A 104 1.94 -8.94 -8.81
C LEU A 104 1.37 -7.97 -9.84
N LEU A 105 0.07 -8.02 -10.11
CA LEU A 105 -0.63 -7.07 -10.99
C LEU A 105 -0.61 -5.66 -10.39
N GLY A 106 -0.85 -5.50 -9.09
CA GLY A 106 -0.73 -4.22 -8.39
C GLY A 106 0.68 -3.66 -8.49
N LEU A 107 1.69 -4.49 -8.23
CA LEU A 107 3.09 -4.09 -8.38
C LEU A 107 3.44 -3.69 -9.82
N SER A 108 3.06 -4.49 -10.81
CA SER A 108 3.38 -4.21 -12.21
C SER A 108 2.66 -2.96 -12.70
N ALA A 109 1.40 -2.76 -12.32
CA ALA A 109 0.64 -1.56 -12.60
C ALA A 109 1.23 -0.32 -11.92
N SER A 110 1.69 -0.42 -10.66
CA SER A 110 2.39 0.70 -10.00
C SER A 110 3.69 1.06 -10.72
N VAL A 111 4.49 0.07 -11.12
CA VAL A 111 5.75 0.30 -11.86
C VAL A 111 5.47 0.91 -13.24
N ALA A 112 4.52 0.36 -13.98
CA ALA A 112 4.10 0.91 -15.26
C ALA A 112 3.55 2.33 -15.10
N GLY A 113 2.72 2.55 -14.07
CA GLY A 113 2.19 3.85 -13.72
C GLY A 113 3.27 4.88 -13.42
N LEU A 114 4.30 4.52 -12.65
CA LEU A 114 5.44 5.40 -12.40
C LEU A 114 6.11 5.83 -13.72
N LEU A 115 6.34 4.89 -14.64
CA LEU A 115 6.96 5.20 -15.93
C LEU A 115 6.05 6.07 -16.82
N LEU A 116 4.77 5.70 -16.93
CA LEU A 116 3.82 6.40 -17.80
C LEU A 116 3.41 7.77 -17.27
N THR A 117 3.42 7.99 -15.96
CA THR A 117 3.10 9.28 -15.33
C THR A 117 3.94 10.42 -15.89
N LEU A 118 5.17 10.14 -16.31
CA LEU A 118 6.11 11.15 -16.82
C LEU A 118 5.95 11.47 -18.32
N VAL A 119 5.19 10.66 -19.07
CA VAL A 119 5.21 10.68 -20.54
C VAL A 119 3.83 10.90 -21.15
N LEU A 120 2.77 10.41 -20.50
CA LEU A 120 1.42 10.44 -21.04
C LEU A 120 0.49 11.31 -20.19
N PRO A 121 -0.37 12.13 -20.81
CA PRO A 121 -1.55 12.67 -20.15
C PRO A 121 -2.33 11.53 -19.50
N PHE A 122 -2.87 11.74 -18.30
CA PHE A 122 -3.55 10.71 -17.50
C PHE A 122 -2.69 9.49 -17.08
N GLY A 123 -1.37 9.46 -17.33
CA GLY A 123 -0.50 8.36 -16.89
C GLY A 123 -0.52 8.10 -15.39
N PHE A 124 -0.82 9.15 -14.60
CA PHE A 124 -1.01 9.07 -13.14
C PHE A 124 -2.20 8.17 -12.74
N LEU A 125 -3.20 7.96 -13.60
CA LEU A 125 -4.33 7.07 -13.31
C LEU A 125 -3.90 5.60 -13.24
N LEU A 126 -2.92 5.20 -14.05
CA LEU A 126 -2.37 3.84 -13.96
C LEU A 126 -1.58 3.65 -12.66
N LEU A 127 -0.84 4.68 -12.24
CA LEU A 127 -0.14 4.70 -10.95
C LEU A 127 -1.12 4.60 -9.78
N LEU A 128 -2.19 5.39 -9.81
CA LEU A 128 -3.30 5.33 -8.87
C LEU A 128 -3.89 3.92 -8.79
N ALA A 129 -4.27 3.35 -9.95
CA ALA A 129 -4.87 2.02 -10.00
C ALA A 129 -3.95 0.94 -9.41
N GLY A 130 -2.67 0.96 -9.77
CA GLY A 130 -1.70 0.02 -9.24
C GLY A 130 -1.51 0.14 -7.73
N LEU A 131 -1.35 1.36 -7.22
CA LEU A 131 -1.15 1.60 -5.78
C LEU A 131 -2.38 1.22 -4.94
N VAL A 132 -3.58 1.57 -5.38
CA VAL A 132 -4.81 1.19 -4.66
C VAL A 132 -5.00 -0.32 -4.69
N LEU A 133 -4.75 -0.97 -5.83
CA LEU A 133 -4.83 -2.43 -5.93
C LEU A 133 -3.82 -3.11 -5.01
N LEU A 134 -2.57 -2.61 -4.98
CA LEU A 134 -1.51 -3.12 -4.11
C LEU A 134 -1.89 -2.99 -2.62
N GLU A 135 -2.37 -1.83 -2.20
CA GLU A 135 -2.82 -1.57 -0.83
C GLU A 135 -3.99 -2.48 -0.43
N HIS A 136 -5.03 -2.54 -1.27
CA HIS A 136 -6.20 -3.38 -1.03
C HIS A 136 -5.80 -4.86 -0.88
N GLN A 137 -4.96 -5.37 -1.78
CA GLN A 137 -4.54 -6.77 -1.74
C GLN A 137 -3.66 -7.10 -0.52
N LEU A 138 -2.79 -6.17 -0.11
CA LEU A 138 -2.01 -6.32 1.10
C LEU A 138 -2.92 -6.47 2.34
N LEU A 139 -3.85 -5.54 2.53
CA LEU A 139 -4.73 -5.50 3.70
C LEU A 139 -5.74 -6.65 3.72
N SER A 140 -6.32 -6.99 2.55
CA SER A 140 -7.27 -8.10 2.42
C SER A 140 -6.61 -9.45 2.71
N ALA A 141 -5.42 -9.69 2.17
CA ALA A 141 -4.66 -10.92 2.44
C ALA A 141 -4.33 -11.07 3.92
N MET A 142 -3.86 -9.99 4.57
CA MET A 142 -3.59 -10.02 6.01
C MET A 142 -4.83 -10.28 6.85
N LYS A 143 -5.97 -9.72 6.46
CA LYS A 143 -7.24 -9.93 7.17
C LYS A 143 -7.69 -11.39 7.06
N SER A 144 -7.57 -11.99 5.87
CA SER A 144 -7.85 -13.42 5.68
C SER A 144 -6.95 -14.27 6.56
N LEU A 145 -5.65 -13.97 6.54
CA LEU A 145 -4.67 -14.68 7.35
C LEU A 145 -4.92 -14.52 8.85
N GLU A 146 -5.28 -13.32 9.33
CA GLU A 146 -5.60 -13.09 10.74
C GLU A 146 -6.75 -13.97 11.22
N ALA A 147 -7.78 -14.19 10.39
CA ALA A 147 -8.89 -15.07 10.74
C ALA A 147 -8.47 -16.55 10.81
N GLU A 148 -7.51 -16.98 9.98
CA GLU A 148 -6.97 -18.34 10.00
C GLU A 148 -6.00 -18.56 11.17
N GLU A 149 -5.15 -17.57 11.45
CA GLU A 149 -4.24 -17.57 12.60
C GLU A 149 -5.01 -17.63 13.92
N GLN A 150 -6.11 -16.88 14.05
CA GLN A 150 -6.95 -16.96 15.25
C GLN A 150 -7.45 -18.37 15.52
N LYS A 151 -7.87 -19.11 14.48
CA LYS A 151 -8.28 -20.52 14.62
C LYS A 151 -7.09 -21.38 15.04
N PHE A 152 -5.98 -21.28 14.32
CA PHE A 152 -4.78 -22.08 14.59
C PHE A 152 -4.22 -21.88 16.01
N PHE A 153 -4.12 -20.64 16.47
CA PHE A 153 -3.57 -20.33 17.79
C PHE A 153 -4.56 -20.58 18.92
N SER A 154 -5.88 -20.50 18.67
CA SER A 154 -6.89 -20.92 19.65
C SER A 154 -6.81 -22.41 19.99
N GLU A 155 -6.41 -23.25 19.04
CA GLU A 155 -6.15 -24.69 19.28
C GLU A 155 -4.87 -24.93 20.10
N ASN A 156 -4.05 -23.91 20.32
CA ASN A 156 -2.79 -23.93 21.07
C ASN A 156 -2.84 -23.03 22.32
N ASP A 157 -4.03 -22.66 22.81
CA ASP A 157 -4.26 -21.80 23.99
C ASP A 157 -3.61 -20.40 23.92
N VAL A 158 -3.33 -19.90 22.71
CA VAL A 158 -2.79 -18.55 22.49
C VAL A 158 -3.89 -17.63 21.96
N GLN A 159 -4.28 -16.62 22.74
CA GLN A 159 -5.22 -15.58 22.29
C GLN A 159 -4.48 -14.51 21.49
N LEU A 160 -4.95 -14.25 20.27
CA LEU A 160 -4.48 -13.15 19.42
C LEU A 160 -5.48 -12.00 19.39
N SER A 161 -4.97 -10.78 19.51
CA SER A 161 -5.75 -9.56 19.27
C SER A 161 -6.18 -9.48 17.81
N THR A 162 -7.45 -9.15 17.56
CA THR A 162 -7.94 -8.77 16.22
C THR A 162 -7.48 -7.35 15.91
N CYS A 163 -6.70 -7.19 14.85
CA CYS A 163 -6.13 -5.89 14.49
C CYS A 163 -6.79 -5.28 13.23
N LEU A 164 -7.25 -6.12 12.30
CA LEU A 164 -7.75 -5.66 11.00
C LEU A 164 -9.27 -5.49 10.98
N SER A 165 -9.70 -4.38 10.37
CA SER A 165 -11.10 -4.02 10.17
C SER A 165 -11.81 -4.92 9.14
N LYS A 166 -13.14 -5.08 9.26
CA LYS A 166 -13.96 -5.80 8.26
C LYS A 166 -14.07 -5.08 6.90
N THR A 167 -13.63 -3.84 6.81
CA THR A 167 -13.91 -2.92 5.71
C THR A 167 -13.02 -3.04 4.46
N TYR A 168 -12.04 -3.93 4.43
CA TYR A 168 -11.17 -4.14 3.25
C TYR A 168 -11.83 -5.05 2.21
N ASP A 169 -12.94 -4.61 1.64
CA ASP A 169 -13.69 -5.30 0.58
C ASP A 169 -13.55 -4.58 -0.78
N ALA A 170 -14.28 -5.06 -1.80
CA ALA A 170 -14.29 -4.42 -3.11
C ALA A 170 -14.76 -2.95 -3.06
N SER A 171 -15.59 -2.58 -2.09
CA SER A 171 -16.05 -1.21 -1.91
C SER A 171 -14.89 -0.29 -1.54
N TYR A 172 -13.97 -0.75 -0.68
CA TYR A 172 -12.76 0.00 -0.33
C TYR A 172 -11.89 0.31 -1.56
N LEU A 173 -11.68 -0.69 -2.43
CA LEU A 173 -10.97 -0.53 -3.70
C LEU A 173 -11.66 0.52 -4.59
N ILE A 174 -12.97 0.37 -4.81
CA ILE A 174 -13.75 1.26 -5.67
C ILE A 174 -13.73 2.70 -5.16
N TYR A 175 -14.00 2.92 -3.87
CA TYR A 175 -14.00 4.26 -3.29
C TYR A 175 -12.63 4.91 -3.37
N SER A 176 -11.56 4.14 -3.14
CA SER A 176 -10.20 4.67 -3.23
C SER A 176 -9.81 5.06 -4.65
N LEU A 177 -10.30 4.35 -5.67
CA LEU A 177 -10.13 4.73 -7.07
C LEU A 177 -10.93 5.98 -7.44
N VAL A 178 -12.24 5.99 -7.15
CA VAL A 178 -13.16 7.08 -7.52
C VAL A 178 -12.77 8.40 -6.84
N THR A 179 -12.28 8.32 -5.61
CA THR A 179 -11.82 9.50 -4.84
C THR A 179 -10.35 9.86 -5.12
N LEU A 180 -9.71 9.28 -6.16
CA LEU A 180 -8.33 9.56 -6.53
C LEU A 180 -7.33 9.38 -5.36
N TYR A 181 -7.50 8.30 -4.59
CA TYR A 181 -6.77 7.95 -3.36
C TYR A 181 -7.30 8.59 -2.07
N GLY A 182 -8.33 9.45 -2.14
CA GLY A 182 -8.87 10.16 -0.98
C GLY A 182 -9.39 9.25 0.13
N HIS A 183 -10.11 8.17 -0.21
CA HIS A 183 -10.61 7.20 0.78
C HIS A 183 -9.46 6.46 1.49
N SER A 184 -8.47 5.95 0.75
CA SER A 184 -7.24 5.38 1.32
C SER A 184 -6.55 6.37 2.25
N PHE A 185 -6.41 7.64 1.83
CA PHE A 185 -5.74 8.66 2.62
C PHE A 185 -6.45 8.93 3.95
N VAL A 186 -7.78 9.11 3.94
CA VAL A 186 -8.57 9.34 5.18
C VAL A 186 -8.39 8.21 6.18
N ARG A 187 -8.24 6.98 5.68
CA ARG A 187 -8.07 5.77 6.51
C ARG A 187 -6.63 5.35 6.71
N MET A 188 -5.66 6.11 6.20
CA MET A 188 -4.24 5.75 6.22
C MET A 188 -3.75 5.53 7.65
N GLN A 189 -4.10 6.41 8.59
CA GLN A 189 -3.67 6.27 9.98
C GLN A 189 -4.25 4.99 10.62
N GLU A 190 -5.55 4.75 10.44
CA GLU A 190 -6.22 3.52 10.91
C GLU A 190 -5.55 2.26 10.33
N ASN A 191 -5.23 2.29 9.03
CA ASN A 191 -4.56 1.18 8.35
C ASN A 191 -3.14 0.95 8.89
N LEU A 192 -2.37 2.01 9.12
CA LEU A 192 -1.01 1.91 9.68
C LEU A 192 -1.04 1.35 11.10
N ASP A 193 -1.97 1.82 11.94
CA ASP A 193 -2.13 1.33 13.30
C ASP A 193 -2.54 -0.16 13.33
N ALA A 194 -3.42 -0.57 12.40
CA ALA A 194 -3.80 -1.98 12.24
C ALA A 194 -2.63 -2.86 11.80
N LEU A 195 -1.78 -2.39 10.87
CA LEU A 195 -0.56 -3.08 10.45
C LEU A 195 0.43 -3.23 11.61
N GLU A 196 0.60 -2.18 12.43
CA GLU A 196 1.46 -2.22 13.60
C GLU A 196 0.96 -3.19 14.66
N CYS A 197 -0.34 -3.15 14.96
CA CYS A 197 -1.00 -4.10 15.85
C CYS A 197 -0.77 -5.53 15.37
N TYR A 198 -0.99 -5.79 14.07
CA TYR A 198 -0.81 -7.11 13.49
C TYR A 198 0.62 -7.62 13.71
N LEU A 199 1.63 -6.83 13.34
CA LEU A 199 3.03 -7.22 13.52
C LEU A 199 3.39 -7.44 14.99
N LYS A 200 2.96 -6.54 15.88
CA LYS A 200 3.28 -6.62 17.31
C LYS A 200 2.71 -7.89 17.94
N ALA A 201 1.43 -8.19 17.70
CA ALA A 201 0.79 -9.39 18.24
C ALA A 201 1.52 -10.68 17.86
N ARG A 202 2.10 -10.76 16.65
CA ARG A 202 2.87 -11.92 16.20
C ARG A 202 4.32 -11.92 16.71
N GLN A 203 4.92 -10.74 16.91
CA GLN A 203 6.22 -10.61 17.57
C GLN A 203 6.17 -11.07 19.04
N ASP A 204 5.09 -10.73 19.74
CA ASP A 204 4.84 -11.18 21.12
C ASP A 204 4.80 -12.72 21.20
N ILE A 205 4.16 -13.39 20.24
CA ILE A 205 4.16 -14.87 20.13
C ILE A 205 5.56 -15.43 19.93
N LEU A 206 6.42 -14.72 19.20
CA LEU A 206 7.81 -15.09 18.99
C LEU A 206 8.69 -14.81 20.22
N GLY A 207 8.20 -14.06 21.21
CA GLY A 207 8.92 -13.66 22.41
C GLY A 207 9.88 -12.49 22.20
N ARG A 208 9.49 -11.52 21.34
CA ARG A 208 10.29 -10.34 20.98
C ARG A 208 9.54 -9.04 21.23
#